data_AF-A0A966PXD8-F1
#
_entry.id   AF-A0A966PXD8-F1
#
_cell.length_a   1.000
_cell.length_b   1.000
_cell.length_c   1.000
_cell.angle_alpha   90.00
_cell.angle_beta   90.00
_cell.angle_gamma   90.00
#
_symmetry.space_group_name_H-M   'P 1'
#
loop_
_entity.id
_entity.type
_entity.pdbx_description
1 polymer ?
#
loop_
_entity_poly.entity_id
_entity_poly.type
_entity_poly.pdbx_seq_one_letter_code
_entity_poly.pdbx_strand_id
1 'polypeptide(L)'
;MFHKRRYKPMFPEKYEGDPTNIIMRSSWETRFASWCDKNPSILKWCSEETVVPYRCPTDNRLHRYFIDFKIRVKTKDNTTKTYLVEVKPAKQTQPPVYPGKKTKHYLTESLTFIKNQAKWKAATEYCKDRGYEFVIITENELGLN
;
A
#
# COMPACT_ATOMS: atom_id res chain seq x y z
N MET A 1 -10.30 15.79 6.45
CA MET A 1 -9.73 16.19 5.14
C MET A 1 -8.42 15.42 4.98
N PHE A 2 -8.26 14.58 3.95
CA PHE A 2 -6.99 13.89 3.71
C PHE A 2 -6.00 14.92 3.17
N HIS A 3 -5.06 15.35 4.02
CA HIS A 3 -4.08 16.37 3.64
C HIS A 3 -3.01 15.71 2.77
N LYS A 4 -3.09 15.92 1.46
CA LYS A 4 -1.96 15.66 0.56
C LYS A 4 -0.80 16.56 0.97
N ARG A 5 0.38 15.99 1.19
CA ARG A 5 1.57 16.73 1.62
C ARG A 5 2.76 16.32 0.78
N ARG A 6 3.58 17.30 0.39
CA ARG A 6 4.91 17.01 -0.15
C ARG A 6 5.78 16.46 0.97
N TYR A 7 6.47 15.36 0.70
CA TYR A 7 7.43 14.75 1.61
C TYR A 7 8.84 15.04 1.08
N LYS A 8 9.72 15.56 1.94
CA LYS A 8 11.12 15.78 1.61
C LYS A 8 11.94 14.71 2.34
N PRO A 9 12.57 13.77 1.62
CA PRO A 9 13.37 12.72 2.25
C PRO A 9 14.65 13.33 2.84
N MET A 10 15.09 12.83 3.98
CA MET A 10 16.39 13.17 4.57
C MET A 10 17.52 12.39 3.89
N PHE A 11 17.21 11.22 3.33
CA PHE A 11 18.13 10.37 2.58
C PHE A 11 17.62 10.17 1.14
N PRO A 12 17.66 11.21 0.28
CA PRO A 12 17.13 11.16 -1.10
C PRO A 12 17.69 10.00 -1.92
N GLU A 13 18.93 9.59 -1.67
CA GLU A 13 19.59 8.45 -2.31
C GLU A 13 18.90 7.11 -2.06
N LYS A 14 18.08 7.00 -1.02
CA LYS A 14 17.27 5.81 -0.76
C LYS A 14 15.99 5.78 -1.59
N TYR A 15 15.54 6.91 -2.14
CA TYR A 15 14.31 6.97 -2.92
C TYR A 15 14.53 6.48 -4.36
N GLU A 16 13.68 5.59 -4.84
CA GLU A 16 13.66 5.10 -6.23
C GLU A 16 12.60 5.84 -7.05
N GLY A 17 12.94 7.03 -7.56
CA GLY A 17 12.03 7.89 -8.32
C GLY A 17 12.56 9.31 -8.35
N ASP A 18 11.67 10.29 -8.48
CA ASP A 18 12.02 11.70 -8.28
C ASP A 18 11.91 12.08 -6.79
N PRO A 19 13.03 12.21 -6.04
CA PRO A 19 12.99 12.54 -4.62
C PRO A 19 12.54 13.98 -4.35
N THR A 20 12.43 14.82 -5.37
CA THR A 20 11.97 16.21 -5.25
C THR A 20 10.45 16.33 -5.33
N ASN A 21 9.76 15.27 -5.76
CA ASN A 21 8.32 15.25 -6.00
C ASN A 21 7.60 14.06 -5.35
N ILE A 22 7.89 13.81 -4.07
CA ILE A 22 7.20 12.78 -3.30
C ILE A 22 5.92 13.36 -2.68
N ILE A 23 4.77 12.75 -2.97
CA ILE A 23 3.46 13.18 -2.45
C ILE A 23 2.86 12.09 -1.59
N MET A 24 2.60 12.39 -0.32
CA MET A 24 1.87 11.52 0.59
C MET A 24 0.39 11.92 0.62
N ARG A 25 -0.51 10.95 0.49
CA ARG A 25 -1.97 11.15 0.45
C ARG A 25 -2.64 11.00 1.80
N SER A 26 -1.93 10.49 2.79
CA SER A 26 -2.39 10.40 4.18
C SER A 26 -1.28 10.66 5.19
N SER A 27 -1.68 10.94 6.44
CA SER A 27 -0.74 11.02 7.57
C SER A 27 -0.08 9.67 7.87
N TRP A 28 -0.74 8.56 7.56
CA TRP A 28 -0.23 7.20 7.75
C TRP A 28 0.86 6.88 6.74
N GLU A 29 0.63 7.21 5.47
CA GLU A 29 1.67 7.16 4.43
C GLU A 29 2.83 8.07 4.79
N THR A 30 2.59 9.28 5.30
CA THR A 30 3.67 10.18 5.73
C THR A 30 4.51 9.56 6.85
N ARG A 31 3.88 8.90 7.83
CA ARG A 31 4.56 8.19 8.91
C ARG A 31 5.37 7.01 8.38
N PHE A 32 4.79 6.22 7.47
CA PHE A 32 5.46 5.08 6.85
C PHE A 32 6.65 5.52 5.99
N ALA A 33 6.49 6.54 5.14
CA ALA A 33 7.57 7.14 4.35
C ALA A 33 8.71 7.64 5.24
N SER A 34 8.39 8.32 6.35
CA SER A 34 9.41 8.73 7.31
C SER A 34 10.14 7.55 7.95
N TRP A 35 9.47 6.42 8.17
CA TRP A 35 10.13 5.21 8.66
C TRP A 35 11.03 4.61 7.58
N CYS A 36 10.56 4.52 6.33
CA CYS A 36 11.33 4.03 5.20
C CYS A 36 12.62 4.84 4.99
N ASP A 37 12.51 6.17 5.00
CA ASP A 37 13.63 7.11 4.83
C ASP A 37 14.67 6.96 5.95
N LYS A 38 14.24 6.91 7.22
CA LYS A 38 15.14 6.92 8.38
C LYS A 38 15.69 5.55 8.78
N ASN A 39 15.04 4.47 8.39
CA ASN A 39 15.44 3.13 8.84
C ASN A 39 16.64 2.61 8.03
N PRO A 40 17.80 2.31 8.66
CA PRO A 40 19.00 1.85 7.95
C PRO A 40 18.84 0.48 7.29
N SER A 41 17.90 -0.36 7.75
CA SER A 41 17.60 -1.65 7.11
C SER A 41 16.85 -1.48 5.78
N ILE A 42 16.24 -0.32 5.53
CA ILE A 42 15.63 -0.02 4.24
C ILE A 42 16.72 0.48 3.30
N LEU A 43 17.00 -0.29 2.25
CA LEU A 43 18.01 0.04 1.24
C LEU A 43 17.45 0.99 0.19
N LYS A 44 16.22 0.73 -0.25
CA LYS A 44 15.53 1.50 -1.28
C LYS A 44 14.03 1.53 -1.01
N TRP A 45 13.37 2.61 -1.39
CA TRP A 45 11.92 2.71 -1.33
C TRP A 45 11.38 3.67 -2.38
N CYS A 46 10.15 3.47 -2.84
CA CYS A 46 9.41 4.43 -3.64
C CYS A 46 7.92 4.39 -3.32
N SER A 47 7.19 5.43 -3.69
CA SER A 47 5.75 5.54 -3.47
C SER A 47 5.00 5.77 -4.78
N GLU A 48 3.91 5.03 -4.99
CA GLU A 48 3.04 5.09 -6.19
C GLU A 48 3.70 4.81 -7.55
N GLU A 49 4.97 4.43 -7.60
CA GLU A 49 5.69 4.12 -8.86
C GLU A 49 5.36 2.71 -9.41
N THR A 50 4.92 1.78 -8.55
CA THR A 50 4.63 0.40 -8.97
C THR A 50 3.16 0.25 -9.35
N VAL A 51 2.92 -0.16 -10.60
CA VAL A 51 1.58 -0.42 -11.13
C VAL A 51 1.36 -1.92 -11.34
N VAL A 52 0.33 -2.46 -10.71
CA VAL A 52 -0.13 -3.84 -10.89
C VAL A 52 -1.45 -3.86 -11.68
N PRO A 53 -1.54 -4.56 -12.82
CA PRO A 53 -2.82 -4.74 -13.51
C PRO A 53 -3.72 -5.71 -12.73
N TYR A 54 -5.00 -5.39 -12.59
CA TYR A 54 -5.99 -6.30 -11.99
C TYR A 54 -7.30 -6.26 -12.77
N ARG A 55 -8.03 -7.37 -12.75
CA ARG A 55 -9.38 -7.44 -13.34
C ARG A 55 -10.39 -6.96 -12.31
N CYS A 56 -11.07 -5.85 -12.58
CA CYS A 56 -12.04 -5.28 -11.67
C CYS A 56 -13.34 -6.11 -11.69
N PRO A 57 -13.78 -6.64 -10.55
CA PRO A 57 -14.92 -7.56 -10.50
C PRO A 57 -16.27 -6.89 -10.77
N THR A 58 -16.36 -5.55 -10.71
CA THR A 58 -17.62 -4.84 -10.94
C THR A 58 -17.93 -4.58 -12.40
N ASP A 59 -16.91 -4.55 -13.27
CA ASP A 59 -17.08 -4.30 -14.71
C ASP A 59 -16.36 -5.33 -15.59
N ASN A 60 -15.65 -6.28 -14.99
CA ASN A 60 -14.85 -7.32 -15.62
C ASN A 60 -13.73 -6.82 -16.55
N ARG A 61 -13.30 -5.56 -16.42
CA ARG A 61 -12.23 -4.95 -17.25
C ARG A 61 -10.89 -4.95 -16.53
N LEU A 62 -9.80 -4.76 -17.28
CA LEU A 62 -8.47 -4.54 -16.69
C LEU A 62 -8.33 -3.10 -16.22
N HIS A 63 -7.84 -2.93 -14.98
CA HIS A 63 -7.59 -1.66 -14.33
C HIS A 63 -6.18 -1.62 -13.77
N ARG A 64 -5.70 -0.41 -13.47
CA ARG A 64 -4.40 -0.17 -12.84
C ARG A 64 -4.56 -0.04 -11.32
N TYR A 65 -3.77 -0.81 -10.57
CA TYR A 65 -3.59 -0.65 -9.14
C TYR A 65 -2.20 -0.03 -8.90
N PHE A 66 -2.20 1.22 -8.45
CA PHE A 66 -0.99 1.89 -7.98
C PHE A 66 -0.75 1.47 -6.54
N ILE A 67 0.38 0.82 -6.29
CA ILE A 67 0.78 0.34 -4.97
C ILE A 67 1.31 1.53 -4.17
N ASP A 68 0.92 1.65 -2.89
CA ASP A 68 1.32 2.80 -2.06
C ASP A 68 2.84 2.89 -1.92
N PHE A 69 3.52 1.76 -1.63
CA PHE A 69 4.98 1.70 -1.55
C PHE A 69 5.58 0.40 -2.10
N LYS A 70 6.79 0.52 -2.64
CA LYS A 70 7.71 -0.61 -2.84
C LYS A 70 8.94 -0.35 -1.98
N ILE A 71 9.37 -1.34 -1.20
CA ILE A 71 10.56 -1.24 -0.36
C ILE A 71 11.51 -2.41 -0.60
N ARG A 72 12.80 -2.15 -0.47
CA ARG A 72 13.86 -3.17 -0.48
C ARG A 72 14.56 -3.14 0.86
N VAL A 73 14.52 -4.26 1.56
CA VAL A 73 14.93 -4.39 2.96
C VAL A 73 16.11 -5.34 3.05
N LYS A 74 17.14 -4.92 3.78
CA LYS A 74 18.22 -5.81 4.22
C LYS A 74 17.77 -6.54 5.48
N THR A 75 17.72 -7.86 5.40
CA THR A 75 17.28 -8.72 6.50
C THR A 75 18.44 -9.04 7.45
N LYS A 76 18.14 -9.66 8.60
CA LYS A 76 19.14 -10.01 9.62
C LYS A 76 20.17 -11.03 9.14
N ASP A 77 19.78 -11.90 8.21
CA ASP A 77 20.62 -12.88 7.52
C ASP A 77 21.41 -12.27 6.34
N ASN A 78 21.49 -10.93 6.25
CA ASN A 78 22.15 -10.19 5.17
C ASN A 78 21.58 -10.43 3.77
N THR A 79 20.45 -11.13 3.64
CA THR A 79 19.74 -11.22 2.37
C THR A 79 18.93 -9.95 2.11
N THR A 80 18.44 -9.82 0.87
CA THR A 80 17.63 -8.68 0.47
C THR A 80 16.26 -9.17 0.07
N LYS A 81 15.23 -8.60 0.68
CA LYS A 81 13.83 -8.86 0.34
C LYS A 81 13.16 -7.61 -0.21
N THR A 82 12.24 -7.80 -1.16
CA THR A 82 11.44 -6.70 -1.71
C THR A 82 9.99 -6.90 -1.32
N TYR A 83 9.36 -5.83 -0.87
CA TYR A 83 7.96 -5.81 -0.47
C TYR A 83 7.18 -4.78 -1.29
N LEU A 84 5.97 -5.14 -1.67
CA LEU A 84 4.92 -4.21 -2.05
C LEU A 84 4.01 -4.00 -0.83
N VAL A 85 3.72 -2.75 -0.52
CA VAL A 85 3.05 -2.35 0.72
C VAL A 85 1.84 -1.50 0.39
N GLU A 86 0.68 -1.89 0.92
CA GLU A 86 -0.53 -1.05 0.99
C GLU A 86 -0.67 -0.52 2.42
N VAL A 87 -0.94 0.77 2.60
CA VAL A 87 -1.19 1.38 3.90
C VAL A 87 -2.69 1.68 4.03
N LYS A 88 -3.37 1.06 5.00
CA LYS A 88 -4.83 1.20 5.12
C LYS A 88 -5.35 0.94 6.54
N PRO A 89 -6.43 1.60 6.97
CA PRO A 89 -7.09 1.26 8.23
C PRO A 89 -7.51 -0.20 8.31
N ALA A 90 -7.26 -0.86 9.43
CA ALA A 90 -7.60 -2.27 9.65
C ALA A 90 -9.10 -2.53 9.44
N LYS A 91 -9.97 -1.58 9.80
CA LYS A 91 -11.41 -1.67 9.53
C LYS A 91 -11.73 -1.87 8.03
N GLN A 92 -10.89 -1.36 7.13
CA GLN A 92 -11.09 -1.48 5.67
C GLN A 92 -10.50 -2.76 5.08
N THR A 93 -9.80 -3.57 5.88
CA THR A 93 -9.34 -4.92 5.48
C THR A 93 -10.37 -6.00 5.78
N GLN A 94 -11.44 -5.63 6.51
CA GLN A 94 -12.50 -6.53 6.92
C GLN A 94 -13.74 -6.37 6.03
N PRO A 95 -14.54 -7.44 5.84
CA PRO A 95 -15.80 -7.34 5.14
C PRO A 95 -16.78 -6.41 5.89
N PRO A 96 -17.64 -5.66 5.18
CA PRO A 96 -18.64 -4.81 5.83
C PRO A 96 -19.65 -5.67 6.59
N VAL A 97 -20.02 -5.21 7.79
CA VAL A 97 -21.00 -5.89 8.64
C VAL A 97 -22.40 -5.69 8.06
N TYR A 98 -23.14 -6.78 7.83
CA TYR A 98 -24.51 -6.71 7.32
C TYR A 98 -25.44 -6.07 8.35
N PRO A 99 -26.07 -4.92 8.06
CA PRO A 99 -26.88 -4.19 9.04
C PRO A 99 -28.35 -4.68 9.09
N GLY A 100 -28.64 -5.92 8.65
CA GLY A 100 -29.99 -6.48 8.58
C GLY A 100 -30.79 -6.10 7.33
N LYS A 101 -30.34 -5.10 6.55
CA LYS A 101 -30.96 -4.69 5.27
C LYS A 101 -29.91 -4.22 4.26
N LYS A 102 -30.18 -4.40 2.96
CA LYS A 102 -29.30 -3.95 1.86
C LYS A 102 -29.40 -2.44 1.64
N THR A 103 -28.82 -1.64 2.54
CA THR A 103 -28.74 -0.18 2.36
C THR A 103 -27.77 0.19 1.24
N LYS A 104 -27.95 1.38 0.64
CA LYS A 104 -26.99 1.93 -0.35
C LYS A 104 -25.57 2.01 0.21
N HIS A 105 -25.43 2.36 1.50
CA HIS A 105 -24.16 2.42 2.18
C HIS A 105 -23.49 1.04 2.24
N TYR A 106 -24.20 0.02 2.74
CA TYR A 106 -23.71 -1.35 2.82
C TYR A 106 -23.29 -1.91 1.45
N LEU A 107 -24.09 -1.64 0.40
CA LEU A 107 -23.76 -2.03 -0.97
C LEU A 107 -22.48 -1.34 -1.48
N THR A 108 -22.31 -0.07 -1.17
CA THR A 108 -21.12 0.71 -1.57
C THR A 108 -19.85 0.20 -0.88
N GLU A 109 -19.92 -0.07 0.43
CA GLU A 109 -18.83 -0.67 1.19
C GLU A 109 -18.51 -2.08 0.67
N SER A 110 -19.53 -2.88 0.37
CA SER A 110 -19.37 -4.23 -0.17
C SER A 110 -18.66 -4.23 -1.52
N LEU A 111 -19.08 -3.36 -2.45
CA LEU A 111 -18.42 -3.21 -3.75
C LEU A 111 -16.97 -2.73 -3.61
N THR A 112 -16.70 -1.82 -2.66
CA THR A 112 -15.35 -1.32 -2.38
C THR A 112 -14.46 -2.43 -1.83
N PHE A 113 -14.98 -3.22 -0.88
CA PHE A 113 -14.29 -4.37 -0.33
C PHE A 113 -13.94 -5.39 -1.41
N ILE A 114 -14.90 -5.79 -2.25
CA ILE A 114 -14.68 -6.74 -3.35
C ILE A 114 -13.62 -6.22 -4.33
N LYS A 115 -13.62 -4.93 -4.66
CA LYS A 115 -12.56 -4.32 -5.50
C LYS A 115 -11.19 -4.38 -4.84
N ASN A 116 -11.08 -4.07 -3.55
CA ASN A 116 -9.82 -4.15 -2.82
C ASN A 116 -9.29 -5.58 -2.74
N GLN A 117 -10.16 -6.57 -2.49
CA GLN A 117 -9.78 -7.99 -2.53
C GLN A 117 -9.18 -8.39 -3.88
N ALA A 118 -9.78 -7.94 -4.99
CA ALA A 118 -9.26 -8.22 -6.33
C ALA A 118 -7.89 -7.54 -6.58
N LYS A 119 -7.71 -6.31 -6.09
CA LYS A 119 -6.42 -5.60 -6.15
C LYS A 119 -5.33 -6.32 -5.37
N TRP A 120 -5.62 -6.70 -4.12
CA TRP A 120 -4.66 -7.36 -3.24
C TRP A 120 -4.30 -8.74 -3.76
N LYS A 121 -5.27 -9.50 -4.27
CA LYS A 121 -5.00 -10.78 -4.94
C LYS A 121 -4.02 -10.60 -6.10
N ALA A 122 -4.26 -9.64 -6.98
CA ALA A 122 -3.38 -9.36 -8.11
C ALA A 122 -1.98 -8.92 -7.66
N ALA A 123 -1.87 -8.11 -6.59
CA ALA A 123 -0.58 -7.70 -6.03
C ALA A 123 0.19 -8.88 -5.41
N THR A 124 -0.50 -9.78 -4.70
CA THR A 124 0.10 -11.01 -4.18
C THR A 124 0.64 -11.91 -5.30
N GLU A 125 -0.14 -12.13 -6.36
CA GLU A 125 0.29 -12.90 -7.54
C GLU A 125 1.49 -12.23 -8.24
N TYR A 126 1.40 -10.91 -8.46
CA TYR A 126 2.48 -10.11 -9.03
C TYR A 126 3.79 -10.23 -8.24
N CYS A 127 3.69 -10.22 -6.91
CA CYS A 127 4.82 -10.40 -6.00
C CYS A 127 5.41 -11.81 -6.09
N LYS A 128 4.55 -12.84 -6.10
CA LYS A 128 4.97 -14.25 -6.16
C LYS A 128 5.84 -14.53 -7.38
N ASP A 129 5.44 -14.02 -8.55
CA ASP A 129 6.18 -14.21 -9.81
C ASP A 129 7.58 -13.57 -9.81
N ARG A 130 7.82 -12.62 -8.90
CA ARG A 130 9.07 -11.86 -8.78
C ARG A 130 9.89 -12.21 -7.54
N GLY A 131 9.41 -13.15 -6.72
CA GLY A 131 10.00 -13.44 -5.41
C GLY A 131 9.89 -12.28 -4.41
N TYR A 132 8.87 -11.42 -4.58
CA TYR A 132 8.54 -10.35 -3.64
C TYR A 132 7.46 -10.81 -2.66
N GLU A 133 7.19 -10.01 -1.63
CA GLU A 133 6.08 -10.23 -0.69
C GLU A 133 5.11 -9.03 -0.73
N PHE A 134 3.80 -9.28 -0.76
CA PHE A 134 2.79 -8.22 -0.63
C PHE A 134 2.30 -8.18 0.82
N VAL A 135 2.30 -7.00 1.43
CA VAL A 135 1.87 -6.81 2.81
C VAL A 135 0.95 -5.61 2.94
N ILE A 136 0.05 -5.66 3.92
CA ILE A 136 -0.83 -4.55 4.29
C ILE A 136 -0.38 -4.03 5.66
N ILE A 137 -0.15 -2.73 5.74
CA ILE A 137 0.25 -2.01 6.96
C ILE A 137 -0.94 -1.21 7.46
N THR A 138 -1.29 -1.42 8.71
CA THR A 138 -2.41 -0.77 9.38
C THR A 138 -1.93 0.09 10.56
N GLU A 139 -2.86 0.69 11.30
CA GLU A 139 -2.58 1.41 12.55
C GLU A 139 -1.77 0.59 13.56
N ASN A 140 -1.93 -0.74 13.56
CA ASN A 140 -1.21 -1.65 14.45
C ASN A 140 0.30 -1.60 14.20
N GLU A 141 0.72 -1.83 12.94
CA GLU A 141 2.13 -1.87 12.57
C GLU A 141 2.77 -0.47 12.59
N LEU A 142 1.97 0.59 12.44
CA LEU A 142 2.42 1.97 12.58
C LEU A 142 2.59 2.41 14.04
N GLY A 143 2.10 1.64 15.02
CA GLY A 143 2.13 2.02 16.43
C GLY A 143 1.23 3.23 16.74
N LEU A 144 0.01 3.20 16.22
CA LEU A 144 -1.02 4.22 16.41
C LEU A 144 -2.15 3.78 17.35
N ASN A 145 -2.01 2.61 17.97
CA ASN A 145 -2.96 2.00 18.92
C ASN A 145 -2.46 2.06 20.35
#